data_AF-A0A7S0LIF5-F1
#
_entry.id   AF-A0A7S0LIF5-F1
#
_cell.length_a   1.000
_cell.length_b   1.000
_cell.length_c   1.000
_cell.angle_alpha   90.00
_cell.angle_beta   90.00
_cell.angle_gamma   90.00
#
_symmetry.space_group_name_H-M   'P 1'
#
loop_
_entity.id
_entity.type
_entity.pdbx_description
1 polymer ?
#
loop_
_entity_poly.entity_id
_entity_poly.type
_entity_poly.pdbx_seq_one_letter_code
_entity_poly.pdbx_strand_id
1 'polypeptide(L)'
;EQGQIGFATDQGQPVLLPPGLHQWRSPTMLFEKAFDLNNNVIRMGPLTLVTVDSGYTAVTEDNGEQKILPGGCTYLLTHRNWKFQKYIPQKIQSSTLKRIEATSADNVLMAVDATVIWRITDVG
;
A
#
# COMPACT_ATOMS: atom_id res chain seq x y z
N GLU A 1 18.98 -6.81 -6.78
CA GLU A 1 19.64 -5.55 -7.12
C GLU A 1 18.64 -4.43 -6.86
N GLN A 2 18.90 -3.58 -5.87
CA GLN A 2 17.95 -2.56 -5.41
C GLN A 2 18.01 -1.38 -6.37
N GLY A 3 16.93 -1.18 -7.13
CA GLY A 3 16.79 -0.02 -8.00
C GLY A 3 16.50 1.23 -7.18
N GLN A 4 17.00 2.38 -7.62
CA GLN A 4 16.47 3.67 -7.21
C GLN A 4 15.50 4.13 -8.29
N ILE A 5 14.35 4.66 -7.89
CA ILE A 5 13.38 5.28 -8.79
C ILE A 5 13.61 6.78 -8.79
N GLY A 6 13.83 7.35 -9.96
CA GLY A 6 13.93 8.79 -10.14
C GLY A 6 12.54 9.40 -10.17
N PHE A 7 12.31 10.44 -9.38
CA PHE A 7 11.13 11.28 -9.50
C PHE A 7 11.49 12.55 -10.27
N ALA A 8 10.80 12.76 -11.37
CA ALA A 8 10.90 13.96 -12.19
C ALA A 8 9.51 14.54 -12.44
N THR A 9 9.45 15.84 -12.69
CA THR A 9 8.21 16.55 -13.00
C THR A 9 8.39 17.18 -14.39
N ASP A 10 7.58 16.81 -15.37
CA ASP A 10 7.57 17.42 -16.71
C ASP A 10 6.28 18.23 -16.89
N GLN A 11 6.41 19.55 -17.08
CA GLN A 11 5.27 20.49 -17.14
C GLN A 11 4.29 20.42 -15.95
N GLY A 12 4.81 20.13 -14.75
CA GLY A 12 3.96 19.92 -13.56
C GLY A 12 3.31 18.54 -13.52
N GLN A 13 3.47 17.71 -14.56
CA GLN A 13 3.09 16.31 -14.52
C GLN A 13 4.21 15.45 -13.92
N PRO A 14 3.88 14.61 -12.93
CA PRO A 14 4.83 13.75 -12.25
C PRO A 14 5.15 12.54 -13.12
N VAL A 15 6.44 12.30 -13.33
CA VAL A 15 7.02 11.21 -14.12
C VAL A 15 7.92 10.37 -13.24
N LEU A 16 7.64 9.07 -13.20
CA LEU A 16 8.51 8.09 -12.54
C LEU A 16 9.51 7.53 -13.55
N LEU A 17 10.77 7.63 -13.19
CA LEU A 17 11.89 7.08 -13.93
C LEU A 17 12.27 5.74 -13.29
N PRO A 18 12.07 4.60 -13.97
CA PRO A 18 12.52 3.31 -13.47
C PRO A 18 14.05 3.30 -13.32
N PRO A 19 14.64 2.37 -12.55
CA PRO A 19 16.09 2.25 -12.45
C PRO A 19 16.72 2.03 -13.84
N GLY A 20 17.65 2.90 -14.23
CA GLY A 20 18.30 2.88 -15.54
C GLY A 20 18.89 4.23 -15.96
N LEU A 21 19.56 4.26 -17.11
CA LEU A 21 20.03 5.51 -17.71
C LEU A 21 18.88 6.15 -18.49
N HIS A 22 18.39 7.30 -18.02
CA HIS A 22 17.38 8.09 -18.71
C HIS A 22 18.00 9.36 -19.26
N GLN A 23 17.75 9.64 -20.54
CA GLN A 23 18.13 10.90 -21.18
C GLN A 23 16.88 11.54 -21.76
N TRP A 24 16.54 12.75 -21.30
CA TRP A 24 15.44 13.52 -21.84
C TRP A 24 15.95 14.77 -22.56
N ARG A 25 15.15 15.25 -23.52
CA ARG A 25 15.37 16.50 -24.25
C ARG A 25 14.29 17.55 -23.96
N SER A 26 13.42 17.30 -22.98
CA SER A 26 12.37 18.23 -22.60
C SER A 26 12.93 19.33 -21.69
N PRO A 27 12.86 20.61 -22.07
CA PRO A 27 13.35 21.72 -21.24
C PRO A 27 12.47 21.97 -20.01
N THR A 28 11.28 21.37 -19.95
CA THR A 28 10.33 21.48 -18.83
C THR A 28 10.44 20.36 -17.80
N MET A 29 11.33 19.40 -18.04
CA MET A 29 11.51 18.24 -17.16
C MET A 29 12.51 18.57 -16.05
N LEU A 30 12.00 18.61 -14.82
CA LEU A 30 12.74 18.86 -13.59
C LEU A 30 12.89 17.55 -12.82
N PHE A 31 14.11 17.03 -12.75
CA PHE A 31 14.43 15.94 -11.83
C PHE A 31 14.48 16.48 -10.41
N GLU A 32 13.63 15.98 -9.52
CA GLU A 32 13.60 16.45 -8.13
C GLU A 32 14.47 15.58 -7.23
N LYS A 33 14.28 14.25 -7.25
CA LYS A 33 15.00 13.35 -6.35
C LYS A 33 14.96 11.90 -6.81
N ALA A 34 15.99 11.15 -6.46
CA ALA A 34 15.95 9.69 -6.48
C ALA A 34 15.44 9.19 -5.13
N PHE A 35 14.50 8.25 -5.17
CA PHE A 35 14.01 7.57 -3.99
C PHE A 35 14.39 6.09 -4.03
N ASP A 36 14.73 5.57 -2.86
CA ASP A 36 14.93 4.15 -2.68
C ASP A 36 13.57 3.45 -2.82
N LEU A 37 13.53 2.38 -3.62
CA LEU A 37 12.36 1.52 -3.80
C LEU A 37 11.87 0.89 -2.48
N ASN A 38 12.68 0.92 -1.42
CA ASN A 38 12.25 0.51 -0.07
C ASN A 38 11.18 1.44 0.55
N ASN A 39 11.01 2.66 0.04
CA ASN A 39 10.05 3.61 0.60
C ASN A 39 8.75 3.66 -0.21
N ASN A 40 7.74 2.93 0.28
CA ASN A 40 6.44 2.82 -0.39
C ASN A 40 5.58 4.09 -0.27
N VAL A 41 5.95 5.07 0.57
CA VAL A 41 5.23 6.35 0.70
C VAL A 41 6.21 7.51 0.69
N ILE A 42 6.24 8.24 -0.41
CA ILE A 42 7.18 9.33 -0.64
C ILE A 42 6.42 10.66 -0.66
N ARG A 43 6.74 11.55 0.28
CA ARG A 43 6.12 12.88 0.39
C ARG A 43 7.00 13.91 -0.32
N MET A 44 6.42 14.59 -1.31
CA MET A 44 7.08 15.57 -2.18
C MET A 44 6.31 16.89 -2.11
N GLY A 45 6.32 17.49 -0.91
CA GLY A 45 5.57 18.71 -0.63
C GLY A 45 4.05 18.46 -0.65
N PRO A 46 3.27 19.12 -1.53
CA PRO A 46 1.82 18.90 -1.64
C PRO A 46 1.45 17.59 -2.34
N LEU A 47 2.41 16.97 -3.04
CA LEU A 47 2.25 15.69 -3.73
C LEU A 47 2.75 14.55 -2.85
N THR A 48 2.06 13.41 -2.86
CA THR A 48 2.54 12.19 -2.19
C THR A 48 2.47 11.02 -3.16
N LEU A 49 3.59 10.33 -3.38
CA LEU A 49 3.64 9.08 -4.12
C LEU A 49 3.35 7.92 -3.17
N VAL A 50 2.45 7.04 -3.56
CA VAL A 50 2.07 5.85 -2.81
C VAL A 50 2.23 4.64 -3.73
N THR A 51 3.23 3.82 -3.46
CA THR A 51 3.48 2.57 -4.18
C THR A 51 2.80 1.44 -3.42
N VAL A 52 1.79 0.82 -4.04
CA VAL A 52 1.04 -0.27 -3.41
C VAL A 52 1.54 -1.60 -3.98
N ASP A 53 2.22 -2.38 -3.15
CA ASP A 53 2.73 -3.69 -3.56
C ASP A 53 1.60 -4.68 -3.86
N SER A 54 1.88 -5.64 -4.75
CA SER A 54 0.95 -6.74 -5.01
C SER A 54 0.62 -7.52 -3.72
N GLY A 55 -0.66 -7.77 -3.47
CA GLY A 55 -1.13 -8.40 -2.22
C GLY A 55 -1.32 -7.42 -1.06
N TYR A 56 -1.20 -6.12 -1.30
CA TYR A 56 -1.63 -5.06 -0.40
C TYR A 56 -2.62 -4.14 -1.12
N THR A 57 -3.39 -3.43 -0.32
CA THR A 57 -4.28 -2.35 -0.76
C THR A 57 -3.96 -1.13 0.09
N ALA A 58 -3.86 0.05 -0.50
CA ALA A 58 -3.70 1.29 0.27
C ALA A 58 -5.06 1.93 0.53
N VAL A 59 -5.27 2.37 1.76
CA VAL A 59 -6.38 3.26 2.12
C VAL A 59 -5.85 4.68 2.12
N THR A 60 -6.51 5.53 1.34
CA THR A 60 -6.23 6.96 1.25
C THR A 60 -7.50 7.75 1.57
N GLU A 61 -7.32 9.02 1.92
CA GLU A 61 -8.40 9.95 2.19
C GLU A 61 -8.21 11.16 1.27
N ASP A 62 -9.16 11.40 0.38
CA ASP A 62 -9.18 12.51 -0.56
C ASP A 62 -10.28 13.49 -0.13
N ASN A 63 -9.89 14.66 0.40
CA ASN A 63 -10.82 15.68 0.90
C ASN A 63 -11.87 15.15 1.90
N GLY A 64 -11.50 14.17 2.72
CA GLY A 64 -12.37 13.54 3.72
C GLY A 64 -13.12 12.30 3.21
N GLU A 65 -13.04 11.97 1.92
CA GLU A 65 -13.60 10.75 1.35
C GLU A 65 -12.55 9.64 1.31
N GLN A 66 -12.89 8.43 1.79
CA GLN A 66 -11.95 7.30 1.72
C GLN A 66 -11.88 6.75 0.29
N LYS A 67 -10.67 6.68 -0.24
CA LYS A 67 -10.34 6.05 -1.52
C LYS A 67 -9.41 4.87 -1.32
N ILE A 68 -9.83 3.74 -1.87
CA ILE A 68 -9.08 2.48 -1.85
C ILE A 68 -8.26 2.39 -3.14
N LEU A 69 -6.95 2.20 -3.00
CA LEU A 69 -6.03 2.06 -4.11
C LEU A 69 -5.56 0.59 -4.20
N PRO A 70 -5.85 -0.12 -5.30
CA PRO A 70 -5.48 -1.52 -5.43
C PRO A 70 -3.96 -1.71 -5.55
N GLY A 71 -3.49 -2.89 -5.17
CA GLY A 71 -2.08 -3.26 -5.26
C GLY A 71 -1.59 -3.49 -6.69
N GLY A 72 -0.26 -3.43 -6.85
CA GLY A 72 0.46 -3.65 -8.11
C GLY A 72 0.79 -2.38 -8.88
N CYS A 73 0.36 -1.21 -8.39
CA CYS A 73 0.54 0.07 -9.08
C CYS A 73 1.09 1.14 -8.13
N THR A 74 1.69 2.18 -8.74
CA THR A 74 2.07 3.40 -8.03
C THR A 74 1.04 4.49 -8.31
N TYR A 75 0.58 5.13 -7.25
CA TYR A 75 -0.41 6.21 -7.30
C TYR A 75 0.22 7.50 -6.84
N LEU A 76 -0.26 8.60 -7.40
CA LEU A 76 0.11 9.92 -6.94
C LEU A 76 -1.10 10.66 -6.39
N LEU A 77 -0.95 11.08 -5.14
CA LEU A 77 -1.86 11.93 -4.42
C LEU A 77 -1.50 13.38 -4.80
N THR A 78 -2.40 14.02 -5.53
CA THR A 78 -2.11 15.26 -6.28
C THR A 78 -2.17 16.54 -5.46
N HIS A 79 -2.61 16.47 -4.21
CA HIS A 79 -2.82 17.67 -3.39
C HIS A 79 -2.77 17.35 -1.89
N ARG A 80 -2.57 18.38 -1.07
CA ARG A 80 -2.30 18.28 0.38
C ARG A 80 -3.44 17.63 1.18
N ASN A 81 -4.68 17.73 0.70
CA ASN A 81 -5.84 17.11 1.34
C ASN A 81 -6.04 15.65 0.95
N TRP A 82 -5.27 15.13 -0.02
CA TRP A 82 -5.22 13.71 -0.30
C TRP A 82 -4.08 13.08 0.51
N LYS A 83 -4.45 12.27 1.50
CA LYS A 83 -3.53 11.69 2.46
C LYS A 83 -3.55 10.17 2.40
N PHE A 84 -2.36 9.57 2.45
CA PHE A 84 -2.23 8.15 2.74
C PHE A 84 -2.58 7.88 4.21
N GLN A 85 -3.40 6.85 4.47
CA GLN A 85 -3.74 6.42 5.82
C GLN A 85 -2.97 5.16 6.23
N LYS A 86 -3.15 4.05 5.51
CA LYS A 86 -2.55 2.75 5.87
C LYS A 86 -2.54 1.76 4.71
N TYR A 87 -1.72 0.73 4.84
CA TYR A 87 -1.77 -0.47 4.01
C TYR A 87 -2.60 -1.56 4.67
N ILE A 88 -3.38 -2.27 3.86
CA ILE A 88 -4.15 -3.45 4.27
C ILE A 88 -3.60 -4.66 3.50
N PRO A 89 -3.06 -5.68 4.19
CA PRO A 89 -2.61 -6.91 3.55
C PRO A 89 -3.80 -7.73 3.06
N GLN A 90 -3.78 -8.11 1.78
CA GLN A 90 -4.72 -9.08 1.17
C GLN A 90 -4.15 -10.51 1.15
N LYS A 91 -2.97 -10.71 1.73
CA LYS A 91 -2.34 -12.02 1.88
C LYS A 91 -3.11 -12.89 2.88
N ILE A 92 -2.96 -14.20 2.75
CA ILE A 92 -3.49 -15.16 3.71
C ILE A 92 -2.84 -14.95 5.07
N GLN A 93 -3.65 -14.93 6.11
CA GLN A 93 -3.28 -14.80 7.51
C GLN A 93 -3.75 -16.04 8.26
N SER A 94 -3.01 -16.40 9.30
CA SER A 94 -3.34 -17.47 10.21
C SER A 94 -3.52 -16.90 11.61
N SER A 95 -4.59 -17.31 12.29
CA SER A 95 -4.89 -16.85 13.64
C SER A 95 -5.26 -18.05 14.49
N THR A 96 -4.52 -18.25 15.59
CA THR A 96 -4.86 -19.26 16.58
C THR A 96 -5.97 -18.70 17.47
N LEU A 97 -7.08 -19.42 17.58
CA LEU A 97 -8.13 -19.06 18.51
C LEU A 97 -7.66 -19.33 19.93
N LYS A 98 -8.03 -18.43 20.85
CA LYS A 98 -7.87 -18.70 22.27
C LYS A 98 -8.71 -19.95 22.58
N ARG A 99 -8.11 -20.90 23.31
CA ARG A 99 -8.75 -22.14 23.76
C ARG A 99 -10.17 -21.87 24.25
N ILE A 100 -11.13 -22.55 23.63
CA ILE A 100 -12.54 -22.47 23.99
C ILE A 100 -12.84 -23.71 24.83
N GLU A 101 -13.35 -23.49 26.04
CA GLU A 101 -13.87 -24.57 26.87
C GLU A 101 -15.39 -24.52 26.84
N ALA A 102 -16.01 -25.59 26.36
CA ALA A 102 -17.45 -25.66 26.16
C ALA A 102 -17.97 -27.05 26.52
N THR A 103 -19.19 -27.11 27.02
CA THR A 103 -19.88 -28.37 27.32
C THR A 103 -20.63 -28.83 26.08
N SER A 104 -20.44 -30.09 25.70
CA SER A 104 -21.20 -30.72 24.62
C SER A 104 -22.64 -31.01 25.03
N ALA A 105 -23.49 -31.36 24.05
CA ALA A 105 -24.91 -31.65 24.28
C ALA A 105 -25.15 -32.85 25.24
N ASP A 106 -24.19 -33.75 25.37
CA ASP A 106 -24.19 -34.90 26.29
C ASP A 106 -23.45 -34.61 27.62
N ASN A 107 -23.27 -33.33 27.96
CA ASN A 107 -22.71 -32.85 29.22
C ASN A 107 -21.24 -33.23 29.47
N VAL A 108 -20.46 -33.38 28.39
CA VAL A 108 -19.01 -33.61 28.45
C VAL A 108 -18.29 -32.27 28.28
N LEU A 109 -17.38 -31.95 29.21
CA LEU A 109 -16.54 -30.76 29.09
C LEU A 109 -15.50 -30.99 27.98
N MET A 110 -15.51 -30.14 26.97
CA MET A 110 -14.57 -30.16 25.86
C MET A 110 -13.69 -28.91 25.88
N ALA A 111 -12.42 -29.11 25.56
CA ALA A 111 -11.49 -28.03 25.26
C ALA A 111 -11.15 -28.08 23.77
N VAL A 112 -11.29 -26.94 23.10
CA VAL A 112 -11.08 -26.82 21.67
C VAL A 112 -9.99 -25.81 21.39
N ASP A 113 -8.94 -26.29 20.72
CA ASP A 113 -7.90 -25.48 20.11
C ASP A 113 -8.12 -25.49 18.59
N ALA A 114 -8.06 -24.32 17.96
CA ALA A 114 -8.27 -24.21 16.52
C ALA A 114 -7.40 -23.12 15.90
N THR A 115 -7.03 -23.34 14.63
CA THR A 115 -6.34 -22.36 13.79
C THR A 115 -7.28 -21.95 12.65
N VAL A 116 -7.49 -20.65 12.51
CA VAL A 116 -8.29 -20.06 11.43
C VAL A 116 -7.37 -19.46 10.40
N ILE A 117 -7.54 -19.88 9.14
CA ILE A 117 -6.84 -19.32 7.98
C ILE A 117 -7.83 -18.43 7.24
N TRP A 118 -7.49 -17.15 7.05
CA TRP A 118 -8.37 -16.17 6.44
C TRP A 118 -7.58 -15.18 5.56
N ARG A 119 -8.26 -14.48 4.66
CA ARG A 119 -7.66 -13.39 3.87
C ARG A 119 -8.69 -12.30 3.62
N ILE A 120 -8.24 -11.08 3.46
CA ILE A 120 -9.11 -9.96 3.07
C ILE A 120 -9.34 -10.04 1.56
N THR A 121 -10.58 -10.30 1.16
CA THR A 121 -10.99 -10.35 -0.26
C THR A 121 -11.53 -9.02 -0.76
N ASP A 122 -12.12 -8.23 0.13
CA ASP A 122 -12.67 -6.91 -0.17
C ASP A 122 -12.36 -5.94 0.98
N VAL A 123 -12.08 -4.69 0.63
CA VAL A 123 -11.76 -3.59 1.55
C VAL A 123 -12.86 -2.51 1.48
N GLY A 124 -13.75 -2.57 0.49
CA GLY A 124 -14.82 -1.61 0.21
C GLY A 124 -16.11 -1.83 0.99
#